data_AF-A0A3B0RLA7-F1
#
_entry.id   AF-A0A3B0RLA7-F1
#
_cell.length_a   1.000
_cell.length_b   1.000
_cell.length_c   1.000
_cell.angle_alpha   90.00
_cell.angle_beta   90.00
_cell.angle_gamma   90.00
#
_symmetry.space_group_name_H-M   'P 1'
#
loop_
_entity.id
_entity.type
_entity.pdbx_description
1 polymer ?
#
loop_
_entity_poly.entity_id
_entity_poly.type
_entity_poly.pdbx_seq_one_letter_code
_entity_poly.pdbx_strand_id
1 'polypeptide(L)' 'MTDKKSCDSHGHSSHASCEKLQKITLNLEEDQVAVLKELAAQYSKDLNQRWSVSAVARVAVGAFLAGIGRIT' A
#
# COMPACT_ATOMS: atom_id res chain seq x y z
N MET A 1 -1.46 -11.45 31.12
CA MET A 1 -0.32 -11.00 30.29
C MET A 1 -0.86 -10.82 28.88
N THR A 2 -1.64 -9.76 28.64
CA THR A 2 -1.25 -8.46 28.05
C THR A 2 -0.91 -8.55 26.56
N ASP A 3 -1.93 -8.50 25.71
CA ASP A 3 -1.82 -7.93 24.37
C ASP A 3 -2.59 -6.62 24.33
N LYS A 4 -1.87 -5.57 24.73
CA LYS A 4 -2.33 -4.18 24.76
C LYS A 4 -2.47 -3.70 23.31
N LYS A 5 -3.69 -3.72 22.78
CA LYS A 5 -4.08 -2.97 21.57
C LYS A 5 -3.82 -1.49 21.81
N SER A 6 -2.75 -0.96 21.24
CA SER A 6 -2.50 0.48 21.18
C SER A 6 -2.34 0.88 19.73
N CYS A 7 -3.44 1.36 19.15
CA CYS A 7 -3.44 2.16 17.94
C CYS A 7 -2.88 3.53 18.33
N ASP A 8 -1.65 3.82 17.89
CA ASP A 8 -1.05 5.14 18.09
C ASP A 8 -1.78 6.14 17.18
N SER A 9 -2.70 6.88 17.79
CA SER A 9 -3.43 7.98 17.19
C SER A 9 -2.51 9.19 17.08
N HIS A 10 -2.12 9.53 15.85
CA HIS A 10 -1.78 10.90 15.48
C HIS A 10 -2.78 11.34 14.41
N GLY A 11 -3.54 12.39 14.74
CA GLY A 11 -4.84 12.70 14.16
C GLY A 11 -4.85 13.03 12.67
N HIS A 12 -5.93 12.65 12.00
CA HIS A 12 -6.93 13.56 11.43
C HIS A 12 -8.08 12.72 10.85
N SER A 13 -9.30 13.10 11.25
CA SER A 13 -10.64 12.79 10.73
C SER A 13 -10.84 11.69 9.66
N SER A 14 -11.83 10.84 9.99
CA SER A 14 -12.73 10.09 9.08
C SER A 14 -12.33 8.67 8.68
N HIS A 15 -12.95 7.69 9.37
CA HIS A 15 -13.43 6.41 8.81
C HIS A 15 -12.52 5.60 7.86
N ALA A 16 -11.24 5.41 8.19
CA ALA A 16 -10.50 4.26 7.67
C ALA A 16 -10.60 3.13 8.70
N SER A 17 -11.46 2.15 8.46
CA SER A 17 -11.36 0.85 9.13
C SER A 17 -9.91 0.39 9.03
N CYS A 18 -9.26 0.19 10.18
CA CYS A 18 -7.94 -0.44 10.28
C CYS A 18 -8.07 -1.90 9.81
N GLU A 19 -8.22 -2.11 8.51
CA GLU A 19 -8.18 -3.43 7.91
C GLU A 19 -6.77 -3.96 8.11
N LYS A 20 -6.67 -5.10 8.80
CA LYS A 20 -5.37 -5.72 9.09
C LYS A 20 -4.73 -6.14 7.77
N LEU A 21 -3.65 -5.46 7.38
CA LEU A 21 -2.83 -5.86 6.25
C LEU A 21 -2.26 -7.27 6.48
N GLN A 22 -2.47 -8.17 5.52
CA GLN A 22 -1.88 -9.50 5.52
C GLN A 22 -0.52 -9.48 4.80
N LYS A 23 0.50 -10.09 5.41
CA LYS A 23 1.82 -10.19 4.80
C LYS A 23 1.81 -11.29 3.73
N ILE A 24 2.21 -10.93 2.52
CA ILE A 24 2.43 -11.87 1.42
C ILE A 24 3.86 -11.71 0.89
N THR A 25 4.36 -12.75 0.23
CA THR A 25 5.62 -12.71 -0.54
C THR A 25 5.26 -12.91 -2.01
N LEU A 26 5.86 -12.10 -2.88
CA LEU A 26 5.64 -12.14 -4.33
C LEU A 26 7.00 -12.24 -5.03
N ASN A 27 7.04 -13.00 -6.12
CA ASN A 27 8.16 -13.01 -7.05
C ASN A 27 7.72 -12.25 -8.31
N LEU A 28 8.52 -11.27 -8.72
CA LEU A 28 8.27 -10.43 -9.90
C LEU A 28 9.53 -10.41 -10.77
N GLU A 29 9.37 -10.11 -12.04
CA GLU A 29 10.50 -9.91 -12.96
C GLU A 29 11.32 -8.67 -12.56
N GLU A 30 12.61 -8.67 -12.91
CA GLU A 30 13.54 -7.63 -12.47
C GLU A 30 13.14 -6.24 -13.00
N ASP A 31 12.69 -6.17 -14.26
CA ASP A 31 12.19 -4.97 -14.90
C ASP A 31 10.94 -4.43 -14.20
N GLN A 32 10.01 -5.31 -13.82
CA GLN A 32 8.82 -4.93 -13.05
C GLN A 32 9.21 -4.34 -11.69
N VAL A 33 10.19 -4.92 -11.01
CA VAL A 33 10.70 -4.38 -9.73
C VAL A 33 11.35 -3.02 -9.93
N ALA A 34 12.10 -2.82 -11.02
CA ALA A 34 12.71 -1.52 -11.35
C ALA A 34 11.63 -0.45 -11.56
N VAL A 35 10.62 -0.73 -12.39
CA VAL A 35 9.49 0.18 -12.64
C VAL A 35 8.76 0.53 -11.36
N LEU A 36 8.50 -0.43 -10.47
CA LEU A 36 7.84 -0.17 -9.19
C LEU A 36 8.68 0.74 -8.27
N LYS A 37 10.01 0.62 -8.29
CA LYS A 37 10.91 1.50 -7.52
C LYS A 37 10.91 2.92 -8.07
N GLU A 38 10.94 3.07 -9.39
CA GLU A 38 10.87 4.37 -10.06
C GLU A 38 9.56 5.09 -9.74
N LEU A 39 8.43 4.40 -9.88
CA LEU A 39 7.12 4.93 -9.53
C LEU A 39 7.02 5.32 -8.06
N ALA A 40 7.56 4.50 -7.15
CA ALA A 40 7.57 4.83 -5.73
C ALA A 40 8.38 6.11 -5.45
N ALA A 41 9.53 6.28 -6.10
CA ALA A 41 10.35 7.48 -5.98
C ALA A 41 9.66 8.71 -6.60
N GLN A 42 9.04 8.54 -7.76
CA GLN A 42 8.29 9.59 -8.44
C GLN A 42 7.08 10.05 -7.60
N TYR A 43 6.21 9.14 -7.20
CA TYR A 43 5.05 9.47 -6.36
C TYR A 43 5.45 10.06 -5.02
N SER A 44 6.62 9.66 -4.48
CA SER A 44 7.11 10.29 -3.26
C SER A 44 7.39 11.79 -3.43
N LYS A 45 7.90 12.18 -4.59
CA LYS A 45 8.15 13.58 -4.94
C LYS A 45 6.85 14.29 -5.28
N ASP A 46 6.06 13.72 -6.17
CA ASP A 46 4.87 14.37 -6.74
C ASP A 46 3.79 14.61 -5.68
N LEU A 47 3.60 13.66 -4.76
CA LEU A 47 2.59 13.73 -3.70
C LEU A 47 3.14 14.28 -2.38
N ASN A 48 4.44 14.59 -2.32
CA ASN A 48 5.14 15.02 -1.11
C ASN A 48 4.87 14.12 0.12
N GLN A 49 4.84 12.81 -0.12
CA GLN A 49 4.55 11.77 0.88
C GLN A 49 5.49 10.60 0.69
N ARG A 50 5.76 9.79 1.72
CA ARG A 50 6.64 8.63 1.54
C ARG A 50 5.89 7.49 0.85
N TRP A 51 6.33 7.09 -0.34
CA TRP A 51 5.82 5.93 -1.07
C TRP A 51 6.83 4.78 -1.08
N SER A 52 6.37 3.58 -0.76
CA SER A 52 7.14 2.34 -0.86
C SER A 52 6.76 1.55 -2.11
N VAL A 53 7.63 0.64 -2.54
CA VAL A 53 7.33 -0.36 -3.59
C VAL A 53 6.05 -1.14 -3.26
N SER A 54 5.86 -1.50 -1.99
CA SER A 54 4.64 -2.19 -1.53
C SER A 54 3.38 -1.32 -1.55
N ALA A 55 3.50 0.01 -1.47
CA ALA A 55 2.36 0.91 -1.65
C ALA A 55 1.94 0.95 -3.13
N VAL A 56 2.91 1.09 -4.05
CA VAL A 56 2.64 1.04 -5.50
C VAL A 56 2.06 -0.31 -5.91
N ALA A 57 2.62 -1.42 -5.43
CA ALA A 57 2.09 -2.75 -5.70
C ALA A 57 0.64 -2.92 -5.21
N ARG A 58 0.30 -2.38 -4.03
CA ARG A 58 -1.09 -2.42 -3.53
C ARG A 58 -2.04 -1.62 -4.42
N VAL A 59 -1.62 -0.46 -4.93
CA VAL A 59 -2.43 0.32 -5.89
C VAL A 59 -2.66 -0.48 -7.17
N ALA A 60 -1.62 -1.12 -7.70
CA ALA A 60 -1.73 -1.95 -8.91
C ALA A 60 -2.67 -3.15 -8.71
N VAL A 61 -2.54 -3.87 -7.58
CA VAL A 61 -3.45 -4.97 -7.22
C VAL A 61 -4.88 -4.46 -7.06
N GLY A 62 -5.07 -3.31 -6.40
CA GLY A 62 -6.38 -2.70 -6.24
C GLY A 62 -7.04 -2.34 -7.57
N ALA A 63 -6.30 -1.66 -8.45
CA ALA A 63 -6.77 -1.29 -9.78
C ALA A 63 -7.12 -2.52 -10.63
N PHE A 64 -6.31 -3.58 -10.57
CA PHE A 64 -6.59 -4.84 -11.26
C PHE A 64 -7.88 -5.48 -10.76
N LEU A 65 -8.03 -5.64 -9.43
CA LEU A 65 -9.21 -6.25 -8.82
C LEU A 65 -10.48 -5.43 -9.06
N ALA A 66 -10.38 -4.09 -9.07
CA ALA A 66 -11.48 -3.20 -9.42
C ALA A 66 -11.86 -3.36 -10.90
N GLY A 67 -10.88 -3.44 -11.80
CA GLY A 67 -11.10 -3.64 -13.23
C GLY A 67 -11.84 -4.94 -13.57
N ILE A 68 -11.66 -6.00 -12.77
CA ILE A 68 -12.40 -7.27 -12.91
C ILE A 68 -13.66 -7.37 -12.03
N GLY A 69 -14.08 -6.27 -11.40
CA GLY A 69 -15.30 -6.20 -10.59
C GLY A 69 -15.26 -7.01 -9.29
N ARG A 70 -14.08 -7.26 -8.73
CA ARG A 70 -13.91 -8.04 -7.48
C ARG A 70 -13.86 -7.17 -6.23
N ILE A 71 -13.43 -5.92 -6.38
CA ILE A 71 -13.49 -4.89 -5.33
C ILE A 71 -14.01 -3.59 -5.96
N THR A 72 -14.50 -2.64 -5.15
CA THR A 72 -15.02 -1.33 -5.60
C THR A 72 -14.28 -0.22 -4.88
#